data_AF-A0A442IMT3-F1
#
_entry.id   AF-A0A442IMT3-F1
#
_cell.length_a   1.000
_cell.length_b   1.000
_cell.length_c   1.000
_cell.angle_alpha   90.00
_cell.angle_beta   90.00
_cell.angle_gamma   90.00
#
_symmetry.space_group_name_H-M   'P 1'
#
loop_
_entity.id
_entity.type
_entity.pdbx_description
1 polymer ?
#
loop_
_entity_poly.entity_id
_entity_poly.type
_entity_poly.pdbx_seq_one_letter_code
_entity_poly.pdbx_strand_id
1 'polypeptide(L)' 'MRTTASSNARDQLCALVREAGKGNPTTITKRGRPVAMVISIEDARRLYPDEFPQFLKLDSTNRQDS' A
#
# COMPACT_ATOMS: atom_id res chain seq x y z
N MET A 1 -1.25 -0.06 -14.12
CA MET A 1 -0.28 0.33 -13.07
C MET A 1 0.13 1.78 -13.31
N ARG A 2 -0.07 2.66 -12.32
CA ARG A 2 0.31 4.09 -12.41
C ARG A 2 1.76 4.27 -11.93
N THR A 3 2.44 5.29 -12.43
CA THR A 3 3.76 5.71 -11.93
C THR A 3 3.72 7.15 -11.43
N THR A 4 4.39 7.45 -10.32
CA THR A 4 4.46 8.80 -9.75
C THR A 4 5.86 9.09 -9.19
N ALA A 5 6.26 10.36 -9.15
CA ALA A 5 7.49 10.78 -8.47
C ALA A 5 7.30 10.77 -6.94
N SER A 6 8.37 10.55 -6.18
CA SER A 6 8.33 10.48 -4.72
C SER A 6 7.79 11.75 -4.05
N SER A 7 8.04 12.93 -4.63
CA SER A 7 7.48 14.20 -4.14
C SER A 7 5.96 14.23 -4.28
N ASN A 8 5.44 13.89 -5.46
CA ASN A 8 4.00 13.81 -5.71
C ASN A 8 3.34 12.69 -4.90
N ALA A 9 4.05 11.57 -4.67
CA ALA A 9 3.54 10.48 -3.83
C ALA A 9 3.30 10.91 -2.38
N ARG A 10 4.20 11.72 -1.82
CA ARG A 10 4.03 12.28 -0.47
C ARG A 10 2.77 13.14 -0.38
N ASP A 11 2.55 14.00 -1.37
CA ASP A 11 1.44 14.95 -1.37
C ASP A 11 0.09 14.26 -1.66
N GLN A 12 0.10 13.08 -2.31
CA GLN A 12 -1.09 12.32 -2.69
C GLN A 12 -1.26 10.98 -1.95
N LEU A 13 -0.57 10.78 -0.82
CA LEU A 13 -0.47 9.46 -0.18
C LEU A 13 -1.83 8.81 0.11
N CYS A 14 -2.78 9.56 0.67
CA CYS A 14 -4.12 9.04 0.97
C CYS A 14 -4.86 8.54 -0.29
N ALA A 15 -4.71 9.23 -1.41
CA ALA A 15 -5.30 8.80 -2.67
C ALA A 15 -4.61 7.53 -3.20
N LEU A 16 -3.28 7.44 -3.07
CA LEU A 16 -2.53 6.25 -3.46
C LEU A 16 -2.93 5.02 -2.64
N VAL A 17 -3.13 5.18 -1.34
CA VAL A 17 -3.61 4.09 -0.46
C VAL A 17 -5.03 3.65 -0.84
N ARG A 18 -5.93 4.58 -1.15
CA ARG A 18 -7.29 4.26 -1.62
C ARG A 18 -7.26 3.47 -2.93
N GLU A 19 -6.44 3.88 -3.89
CA GLU A 19 -6.30 3.16 -5.16
C GLU A 19 -5.67 1.79 -4.97
N ALA A 20 -4.63 1.68 -4.13
CA ALA A 20 -4.06 0.39 -3.77
C ALA A 20 -5.13 -0.53 -3.15
N GLY A 21 -5.97 -0.03 -2.24
CA GLY A 21 -7.08 -0.79 -1.66
C GLY A 21 -8.14 -1.27 -2.65
N LYS A 22 -8.24 -0.66 -3.84
CA LYS A 22 -9.10 -1.12 -4.94
C LYS A 22 -8.41 -2.13 -5.87
N GLY A 23 -7.18 -2.54 -5.55
CA GLY A 23 -6.37 -3.41 -6.42
C GLY A 23 -5.67 -2.64 -7.55
N ASN A 24 -5.44 -1.33 -7.40
CA ASN A 24 -4.71 -0.51 -8.38
C ASN A 24 -3.29 -0.16 -7.88
N PRO A 25 -2.25 -0.94 -8.22
CA PRO A 25 -0.87 -0.65 -7.87
C PRO A 25 -0.34 0.68 -8.42
N THR A 26 0.49 1.34 -7.61
CA THR A 26 1.23 2.53 -8.03
C THR A 26 2.73 2.37 -7.77
N THR A 27 3.55 2.53 -8.82
CA THR A 27 5.01 2.60 -8.72
C THR A 27 5.46 4.01 -8.35
N ILE A 28 6.34 4.11 -7.37
CA ILE A 28 7.00 5.35 -6.95
C ILE A 28 8.40 5.40 -7.53
N THR A 29 8.75 6.54 -8.12
CA THR A 29 10.05 6.81 -8.72
C THR A 29 10.80 7.91 -7.98
N LYS A 30 12.14 7.84 -7.99
CA LYS A 30 13.03 8.91 -7.54
C LYS A 30 14.04 9.19 -8.65
N ARG A 31 14.08 10.44 -9.13
CA ARG A 31 14.91 10.85 -10.29
C ARG A 31 14.69 9.92 -11.50
N GLY A 32 13.43 9.60 -11.79
CA GLY A 32 13.03 8.73 -12.90
C GLY A 32 13.25 7.22 -12.69
N ARG A 33 13.91 6.79 -11.61
CA ARG A 33 14.13 5.37 -11.31
C ARG A 33 13.03 4.81 -10.41
N PRO A 34 12.40 3.67 -10.72
CA PRO A 34 11.51 2.97 -9.80
C PRO A 34 12.24 2.63 -8.50
N VAL A 35 11.63 2.93 -7.35
CA VAL A 35 12.25 2.70 -6.02
C VAL A 35 11.30 2.06 -5.00
N ALA A 36 10.00 2.17 -5.21
CA ALA A 36 8.99 1.56 -4.33
C ALA A 36 7.68 1.34 -5.09
N MET A 37 6.76 0.60 -4.49
CA MET A 37 5.41 0.39 -5.03
C MET A 37 4.42 0.36 -3.86
N VAL A 38 3.23 0.92 -4.10
CA VAL A 38 2.10 0.84 -3.17
C VAL A 38 1.09 -0.14 -3.76
N ILE A 39 0.77 -1.19 -3.01
CA ILE A 39 -0.17 -2.26 -3.35
C ILE A 39 -1.11 -2.54 -2.19
N SER A 40 -2.21 -3.25 -2.43
CA SER A 40 -3.08 -3.72 -1.35
C SER A 40 -2.34 -4.74 -0.47
N ILE A 41 -2.79 -4.88 0.78
CA ILE A 41 -2.32 -5.98 1.65
C ILE A 41 -2.69 -7.35 1.07
N GLU A 42 -3.83 -7.45 0.38
CA GLU A 42 -4.24 -8.70 -0.27
C GLU A 42 -3.24 -9.11 -1.36
N ASP A 43 -2.85 -8.19 -2.22
CA ASP A 43 -1.84 -8.45 -3.25
C ASP A 43 -0.48 -8.74 -2.63
N ALA A 44 -0.11 -8.01 -1.58
CA ALA A 44 1.15 -8.25 -0.88
C ALA A 44 1.21 -9.65 -0.26
N ARG A 45 0.11 -10.15 0.33
CA ARG A 45 -0.01 -11.52 0.85
C ARG A 45 0.11 -12.57 -0.26
N ARG A 46 -0.45 -12.31 -1.45
CA ARG A 46 -0.34 -13.23 -2.59
C ARG A 46 1.08 -13.29 -3.16
N LEU A 47 1.77 -12.15 -3.18
CA LEU A 47 3.14 -12.02 -3.72
C LEU A 47 4.21 -12.53 -2.74
N TYR A 48 4.01 -12.33 -1.44
CA TYR A 48 4.99 -12.64 -0.40
C TYR A 48 4.37 -13.49 0.72
N PRO A 49 3.88 -14.71 0.41
CA PRO A 49 3.13 -15.52 1.37
C PRO A 49 3.91 -15.84 2.65
N ASP A 50 5.24 -15.99 2.56
CA ASP A 50 6.10 -16.33 3.69
C ASP A 50 6.49 -15.12 4.56
N GLU A 51 6.43 -13.91 3.99
CA GLU A 51 6.79 -12.65 4.68
C GLU A 51 5.57 -12.00 5.38
N PHE A 52 4.38 -12.55 5.18
CA PHE A 52 3.15 -12.16 5.86
C PHE A 52 2.70 -13.16 6.95
N PRO A 53 3.54 -13.59 7.91
CA PRO A 53 3.07 -14.40 9.04
C PRO A 53 2.34 -13.49 10.04
N GLN A 54 1.01 -13.65 10.12
CA GLN A 54 0.13 -13.34 11.26
C GLN A 54 0.09 -11.89 11.83
N PHE A 55 1.02 -10.99 11.50
CA PHE A 55 1.15 -9.63 12.08
C PHE A 55 0.03 -8.65 11.67
N LEU A 56 -0.80 -9.05 10.70
CA LEU A 56 -2.01 -8.33 10.31
C LEU A 56 -3.30 -9.06 10.71
N LYS A 57 -3.22 -10.05 11.62
CA LYS A 57 -4.34 -10.29 12.52
C LYS A 57 -4.41 -9.07 13.42
N LEU A 58 -5.00 -8.00 12.89
CA LEU A 58 -5.48 -6.92 13.71
C LEU A 58 -6.56 -7.58 14.57
N ASP A 59 -6.23 -7.85 15.83
CA ASP A 59 -7.22 -8.29 16.80
C ASP A 59 -8.32 -7.23 16.78
N SER A 60 -9.46 -7.59 16.19
CA SER A 60 -10.67 -6.78 16.18
C SER A 60 -11.26 -6.80 17.59
N THR A 61 -10.51 -6.27 18.54
CA THR A 61 -10.86 -6.08 19.94
C THR A 61 -10.19 -4.78 20.39
N ASN A 62 -10.78 -3.63 20.03
CA ASN A 62 -11.45 -2.76 21.02
C ASN A 62 -11.98 -1.46 20.37
N ARG A 63 -13.31 -1.30 20.50
CA ARG A 63 -14.20 -0.12 20.62
C ARG A 63 -13.75 1.31 20.25
N GLN A 64 -14.71 2.03 19.66
CA GLN A 64 -15.49 3.12 20.31
C GLN A 64 -16.80 3.27 19.50
N ASP A 65 -17.97 2.89 20.01
CA ASP A 65 -18.82 3.64 20.95
C ASP A 65 -18.84 5.15 20.65
N SER A 66 -19.82 5.57 19.84
CA SER A 66 -20.60 6.83 19.93
C SER A 66 -21.75 6.80 18.92
#